data_AF-A0A2U8W0R2-F1
#
_entry.id   AF-A0A2U8W0R2-F1
#
_cell.length_a   1.000
_cell.length_b   1.000
_cell.length_c   1.000
_cell.angle_alpha   90.00
_cell.angle_beta   90.00
_cell.angle_gamma   90.00
#
_symmetry.space_group_name_H-M   'P 1'
#
loop_
_entity.id
_entity.type
_entity.pdbx_description
1 polymer ?
#
loop_
_entity_poly.entity_id
_entity_poly.type
_entity_poly.pdbx_seq_one_letter_code
_entity_poly.pdbx_strand_id
1 'polypeptide(L)' 'MLYGLYFLTCLSANPTHCVTRVHFFSEEVTTPQQCLTVAQPQMAHWQRMHDRWRVEKFRCGKPPRDDGARI' A
#
# COMPACT_ATOMS: atom_id res chain seq x y z
N MET A 1 4.51 17.03 1.96
CA MET A 1 5.00 15.86 1.19
C MET A 1 4.03 14.72 1.44
N LEU A 2 3.40 14.19 0.40
CA LEU A 2 2.46 13.06 0.55
C LEU A 2 3.23 11.78 0.83
N TYR A 3 2.73 10.94 1.74
CA TYR A 3 3.19 9.57 1.91
C TYR A 3 2.15 8.60 1.35
N GLY A 4 2.64 7.51 0.77
CA GLY A 4 1.84 6.41 0.26
C GLY A 4 2.13 5.11 1.02
N LEU A 5 1.07 4.34 1.22
CA LEU A 5 1.13 2.94 1.61
C LEU A 5 1.16 2.08 0.33
N TYR A 6 2.23 1.31 0.18
CA TYR A 6 2.40 0.35 -0.90
C TYR A 6 2.29 -1.04 -0.32
N PHE A 7 1.44 -1.89 -0.87
CA PHE A 7 1.22 -3.24 -0.33
C PHE A 7 1.02 -4.26 -1.43
N LEU A 8 1.64 -5.42 -1.27
CA LEU A 8 1.48 -6.55 -2.17
C LEU A 8 0.25 -7.34 -1.74
N THR A 9 -0.62 -7.62 -2.71
CA THR A 9 -1.80 -8.45 -2.50
C THR A 9 -1.74 -9.68 -3.40
N CYS A 10 -1.97 -10.88 -2.89
CA CYS A 10 -2.02 -12.11 -3.68
C CYS A 10 -3.43 -12.71 -3.64
N LEU A 11 -3.84 -13.40 -4.72
CA LEU A 11 -5.13 -14.10 -4.75
C LEU A 11 -5.12 -15.27 -3.77
N SER A 12 -6.16 -15.39 -2.95
CA SER A 12 -6.31 -16.50 -2.00
C SER A 12 -6.38 -17.85 -2.70
N ALA A 13 -7.03 -17.91 -3.86
CA ALA A 13 -7.16 -19.14 -4.66
C ALA A 13 -5.92 -19.44 -5.54
N ASN A 14 -5.03 -18.47 -5.75
CA ASN A 14 -3.79 -18.64 -6.50
C ASN A 14 -2.71 -17.70 -5.92
N PRO A 15 -1.97 -18.14 -4.87
CA PRO A 15 -1.00 -17.29 -4.18
C PRO A 15 0.19 -16.85 -5.03
N THR A 16 0.38 -17.41 -6.23
CA THR A 16 1.42 -16.95 -7.18
C THR A 16 1.00 -15.69 -7.95
N HIS A 17 -0.31 -15.41 -8.02
CA HIS A 17 -0.82 -14.22 -8.68
C HIS A 17 -0.91 -13.06 -7.67
N CYS A 18 0.07 -12.17 -7.73
CA CYS A 18 0.18 -11.02 -6.85
C CYS A 18 0.19 -9.68 -7.60
N VAL A 19 -0.37 -8.65 -6.98
CA VAL A 19 -0.47 -7.29 -7.51
C VAL A 19 -0.09 -6.28 -6.43
N THR A 20 0.73 -5.30 -6.79
CA THR A 20 1.03 -4.17 -5.89
C THR A 20 -0.09 -3.15 -5.95
N ARG A 21 -0.55 -2.72 -4.78
CA ARG A 21 -1.54 -1.66 -4.58
C ARG A 21 -0.89 -0.47 -3.89
N VAL A 22 -1.44 0.72 -4.15
CA VAL A 22 -0.98 1.97 -3.55
C VAL A 22 -2.18 2.73 -3.01
N HIS A 23 -2.03 3.24 -1.78
CA HIS A 23 -2.96 4.19 -1.19
C HIS A 23 -2.18 5.44 -0.77
N PHE A 24 -2.51 6.59 -1.35
CA PHE A 24 -1.94 7.88 -0.95
C PHE A 24 -2.78 8.49 0.15
N PHE A 25 -2.13 8.88 1.25
CA PHE A 25 -2.80 9.55 2.36
C PHE A 25 -2.99 11.04 2.09
N SER A 26 -3.79 11.69 2.94
CA SER A 26 -3.96 13.15 2.93
C SER A 26 -2.66 13.89 3.26
N GLU A 27 -2.66 15.21 3.07
CA GLU A 27 -1.51 16.08 3.37
C GLU A 27 -1.12 16.11 4.85
N GLU A 28 -1.96 15.59 5.75
CA GLU A 28 -1.68 15.47 7.19
C GLU A 28 -0.63 14.39 7.51
N VAL A 29 -0.53 13.36 6.66
CA VAL A 29 0.43 12.26 6.83
C VAL A 29 1.75 12.63 6.16
N THR A 30 2.63 13.26 6.93
CA THR A 30 3.87 13.89 6.41
C THR A 30 5.15 13.16 6.80
N THR A 31 5.08 12.14 7.65
CA THR A 31 6.24 11.38 8.13
C THR A 31 6.06 9.86 7.92
N PRO A 32 7.15 9.08 7.83
CA PRO A 32 7.07 7.62 7.74
C PRO A 32 6.34 6.99 8.95
N GLN A 33 6.59 7.51 10.16
CA GLN A 33 5.98 7.00 11.39
C GLN A 33 4.46 7.19 11.40
N GLN A 34 3.99 8.37 10.96
CA GLN A 34 2.55 8.64 10.80
C GLN A 34 1.92 7.67 9.79
N CYS A 35 2.57 7.48 8.63
CA CYS A 35 2.09 6.55 7.62
C CYS A 35 1.96 5.12 8.17
N LEU A 36 2.97 4.63 8.91
CA LEU A 36 2.92 3.29 9.51
C LEU A 36 1.77 3.14 10.52
N THR A 37 1.50 4.21 11.29
CA THR A 37 0.41 4.24 12.28
C THR A 37 -0.96 4.06 11.61
N VAL A 38 -1.18 4.68 10.46
CA VAL A 38 -2.46 4.61 9.73
C VAL A 38 -2.51 3.48 8.67
N ALA A 39 -1.38 2.84 8.37
CA ALA A 39 -1.29 1.82 7.32
C ALA A 39 -2.11 0.57 7.62
N GLN A 40 -1.99 0.04 8.84
CA GLN A 40 -2.68 -1.19 9.26
C GLN A 40 -4.21 -1.10 9.14
N PRO A 41 -4.90 -0.09 9.72
CA PRO A 41 -6.36 0.01 9.57
C PRO A 41 -6.78 0.22 8.10
N GLN A 42 -5.98 0.92 7.30
CA GLN A 42 -6.24 1.10 5.88
C GLN A 42 -6.18 -0.21 5.09
N MET A 43 -5.17 -1.05 5.34
CA MET A 43 -5.07 -2.39 4.72
C MET A 43 -6.20 -3.30 5.20
N ALA A 44 -6.54 -3.28 6.48
CA ALA A 44 -7.63 -4.08 7.04
C ALA A 44 -8.98 -3.70 6.42
N HIS A 45 -9.24 -2.40 6.23
CA HIS A 45 -10.42 -1.93 5.50
C HIS A 45 -10.41 -2.41 4.04
N TRP A 46 -9.29 -2.25 3.34
CA TRP A 46 -9.15 -2.71 1.97
C TRP A 46 -9.42 -4.22 1.84
N GLN A 47 -8.89 -5.06 2.74
CA GLN A 47 -9.11 -6.50 2.72
C GLN A 47 -10.59 -6.88 2.92
N ARG A 48 -11.33 -6.17 3.78
CA ARG A 48 -12.78 -6.41 3.94
C ARG A 48 -13.55 -6.14 2.64
N MET A 49 -13.08 -5.21 1.83
CA MET A 49 -13.68 -4.89 0.53
C MET A 49 -13.20 -5.81 -0.61
N HIS A 50 -12.16 -6.61 -0.37
CA HIS A 50 -11.48 -7.46 -1.37
C HIS A 50 -11.19 -8.84 -0.79
N ASP A 51 -12.24 -9.56 -0.39
CA ASP A 51 -12.19 -10.85 0.31
C ASP A 51 -11.36 -11.95 -0.40
N ARG A 52 -11.27 -11.90 -1.74
CA ARG A 52 -10.46 -12.84 -2.54
C ARG A 52 -8.95 -12.60 -2.41
N TRP A 53 -8.52 -11.47 -1.86
CA TRP A 53 -7.12 -11.05 -1.83
C TRP A 53 -6.55 -11.03 -0.40
N ARG A 54 -5.28 -11.43 -0.28
CA ARG A 54 -4.51 -11.38 0.97
C ARG A 54 -3.39 -10.37 0.84
N VAL A 55 -3.20 -9.55 1.88
CA VAL A 55 -2.07 -8.65 2.00
C VAL A 55 -0.87 -9.45 2.52
N GLU A 56 0.22 -9.49 1.77
CA GLU A 56 1.42 -10.28 2.10
C GLU A 56 2.54 -9.43 2.72
N LYS A 57 2.72 -8.22 2.20
CA LYS A 57 3.75 -7.29 2.66
C LYS A 57 3.34 -5.86 2.37
N PHE A 58 3.85 -4.93 3.16
CA PHE A 58 3.59 -3.51 2.97
C PHE A 58 4.80 -2.66 3.32
N ARG A 59 4.81 -1.44 2.80
CA ARG A 59 5.76 -0.40 3.16
C ARG A 59 5.12 0.97 3.04
N CYS A 60 5.63 1.91 3.83
CA CYS A 60 5.37 3.33 3.67
C CYS A 60 6.50 3.98 2.86
N GLY A 61 6.16 4.87 1.94
CA GLY A 61 7.15 5.57 1.13
C GLY A 61 6.58 6.84 0.53
N LYS A 62 7.45 7.74 0.09
CA LYS A 62 7.03 8.89 -0.72
C LYS A 62 6.55 8.38 -2.10
N PRO A 63 5.67 9.11 -2.80
CA PRO A 63 5.42 8.90 -4.22
C PRO A 63 6.75 8.77 -4.97
N PRO A 64 6.85 7.91 -5.99
CA PRO A 64 8.00 7.93 -6.88
C PRO A 64 8.17 9.38 -7.37
N ARG A 65 9.38 9.93 -7.28
CA ARG A 65 9.67 11.17 -7.97
C ARG A 65 9.65 10.82 -9.45
N ASP A 66 8.81 11.50 -10.22
CA ASP A 66 8.66 11.27 -11.65
C ASP A 66 9.88 11.86 -12.38
N ASP A 67 11.06 11.29 -12.13
CA ASP A 67 12.35 11.70 -12.72
C ASP A 67 12.87 10.62 -13.69
N GLY A 68 11.98 9.85 -14.34
CA GLY A 68 12.36 8.96 -15.45
C GLY A 68 13.04 7.63 -15.06
N ALA A 69 12.71 7.03 -13.92
CA ALA A 69 13.26 5.73 -13.51
C ALA A 69 12.50 4.55 -14.15
N ARG A 70 12.92 4.23 -15.38
CA ARG A 70 13.06 2.88 -15.99
C ARG A 70 12.20 1.75 -15.41
N ILE A 71 11.21 1.32 -16.20
CA ILE A 71 10.82 -0.11 -16.31
C ILE A 71 11.93 -0.92 -16.97
#